data_AF-R9IRX8-F1
#
_entry.id   AF-R9IRX8-F1
#
_cell.length_a   1.000
_cell.length_b   1.000
_cell.length_c   1.000
_cell.angle_alpha   90.00
_cell.angle_beta   90.00
_cell.angle_gamma   90.00
#
_symmetry.space_group_name_H-M   'P 1'
#
loop_
_entity.id
_entity.type
_entity.pdbx_description
1 polymer ?
#
loop_
_entity_poly.entity_id
_entity_poly.type
_entity_poly.pdbx_seq_one_letter_code
_entity_poly.pdbx_strand_id
1 'polypeptide(L)'
;MKSALQKIPLKLLIRQPVMFDANIFMVGIEYRSSDSNCSFENMYKVYLKPLFECFQQIIIHEMVYNELDEDTKRLVDLYKGKNVTIVDEGGLYGKDPQYTTIFNAIANHERVMYTRGNSKDRGEVYSLAYAAHNKINYFSSKEVMVDLIAEELEELNDVEVVTFDVVLLLAYIYYASKGDNSNNKALKSIYKRYCEDVIKRHKLPVTLKEYVVASTKYIGN
;
A
#
# COMPACT_ATOMS: atom_id res chain seq x y z
N MET A 1 16.83 -7.15 -6.30
CA MET A 1 15.40 -6.86 -6.16
C MET A 1 14.85 -7.87 -5.19
N LYS A 2 14.46 -7.41 -4.00
CA LYS A 2 13.43 -8.05 -3.18
C LYS A 2 12.14 -7.32 -3.57
N SER A 3 11.06 -8.00 -3.89
CA SER A 3 9.80 -7.35 -4.28
C SER A 3 8.71 -8.40 -4.28
N ALA A 4 7.48 -8.03 -3.91
CA ALA A 4 6.30 -8.88 -4.04
C ALA A 4 6.18 -9.51 -5.44
N LEU A 5 6.65 -8.80 -6.48
CA LEU A 5 6.63 -9.27 -7.86
C LEU A 5 7.49 -10.52 -8.14
N GLN A 6 8.41 -10.86 -7.24
CA GLN A 6 9.17 -12.11 -7.32
C GLN A 6 8.40 -13.31 -6.79
N LYS A 7 7.44 -13.09 -5.89
CA LYS A 7 6.57 -14.13 -5.32
C LYS A 7 5.30 -14.31 -6.15
N ILE A 8 4.76 -13.22 -6.71
CA ILE A 8 3.54 -13.24 -7.50
C ILE A 8 3.63 -12.25 -8.69
N PRO A 9 3.28 -12.68 -9.91
CA PRO A 9 3.17 -11.77 -11.05
C PRO A 9 2.13 -10.67 -10.82
N LEU A 10 2.37 -9.46 -11.36
CA LEU A 10 1.51 -8.30 -11.17
C LEU A 10 0.05 -8.58 -11.58
N LYS A 11 -0.16 -9.27 -12.70
CA LYS A 11 -1.50 -9.63 -13.20
C LYS A 11 -2.27 -10.53 -12.24
N LEU A 12 -1.59 -11.37 -11.48
CA LEU A 12 -2.21 -12.20 -10.44
C LEU A 12 -2.39 -11.41 -9.14
N LEU A 13 -1.39 -10.59 -8.76
CA LEU A 13 -1.43 -9.74 -7.58
C LEU A 13 -2.65 -8.83 -7.55
N ILE A 14 -2.95 -8.14 -8.66
CA ILE A 14 -4.10 -7.22 -8.73
C ILE A 14 -5.47 -7.91 -8.57
N ARG A 15 -5.53 -9.24 -8.62
CA ARG A 15 -6.75 -10.04 -8.43
C ARG A 15 -6.91 -10.52 -6.99
N GLN A 16 -5.82 -10.48 -6.22
CA GLN A 16 -5.83 -10.86 -4.82
C GLN A 16 -6.49 -9.77 -3.96
N PRO A 17 -7.03 -10.14 -2.80
CA PRO A 17 -7.31 -9.17 -1.75
C PRO A 17 -6.01 -8.53 -1.29
N VAL A 18 -5.95 -7.21 -1.33
CA VAL A 18 -4.80 -6.44 -0.84
C VAL A 18 -5.31 -5.44 0.18
N MET A 19 -4.76 -5.48 1.38
CA MET A 19 -5.02 -4.48 2.40
C MET A 19 -4.12 -3.26 2.17
N PHE A 20 -4.70 -2.06 2.17
CA PHE A 20 -3.97 -0.82 1.93
C PHE A 20 -3.96 0.08 3.16
N ASP A 21 -2.78 0.65 3.39
CA ASP A 21 -2.52 1.63 4.42
C ASP A 21 -2.78 3.08 3.93
N ALA A 22 -2.94 4.02 4.85
CA ALA A 22 -3.27 5.42 4.56
C ALA A 22 -2.17 6.09 3.72
N ASN A 23 -0.92 5.77 4.01
CA ASN A 23 0.25 6.35 3.36
C ASN A 23 0.39 5.99 1.87
N ILE A 24 -0.36 5.01 1.36
CA ILE A 24 -0.45 4.73 -0.08
C ILE A 24 -1.45 5.67 -0.75
N PHE A 25 -2.56 6.01 -0.10
CA PHE A 25 -3.57 6.88 -0.69
C PHE A 25 -3.23 8.37 -0.61
N MET A 26 -2.43 8.75 0.38
CA MET A 26 -2.12 10.13 0.70
C MET A 26 -0.64 10.49 0.46
N VAL A 27 0.01 9.85 -0.52
CA VAL A 27 1.41 10.15 -0.85
C VAL A 27 1.60 11.64 -1.18
N GLY A 28 2.51 12.29 -0.47
CA GLY A 28 2.83 13.71 -0.66
C GLY A 28 1.85 14.68 -0.02
N ILE A 29 0.95 14.21 0.85
CA ILE A 29 -0.02 15.05 1.57
C ILE A 29 0.65 16.22 2.31
N GLU A 30 1.84 16.01 2.86
CA GLU A 30 2.65 17.00 3.55
C GLU A 30 3.08 18.18 2.66
N TYR A 31 3.03 18.01 1.34
CA TYR A 31 3.36 19.04 0.35
C TYR A 31 2.14 19.54 -0.42
N ARG A 32 0.93 19.05 -0.14
CA ARG A 32 -0.28 19.37 -0.92
C ARG A 32 -0.61 20.86 -0.96
N SER A 33 -0.27 21.60 0.09
CA SER A 33 -0.49 23.06 0.18
C SER A 33 0.55 23.90 -0.56
N SER A 34 1.69 23.32 -0.94
CA SER A 34 2.85 24.06 -1.48
C SER A 34 3.35 23.58 -2.84
N ASP A 35 3.00 22.36 -3.24
CA ASP A 35 3.40 21.73 -4.50
C ASP A 35 2.16 21.22 -5.23
N SER A 36 1.79 21.87 -6.34
CA SER A 36 0.65 21.45 -7.16
C SER A 36 0.82 20.06 -7.77
N ASN A 37 2.05 19.55 -7.87
CA ASN A 37 2.28 18.15 -8.27
C ASN A 37 1.85 17.17 -7.15
N CYS A 38 1.66 17.64 -5.93
CA CYS A 38 1.14 16.88 -4.80
C CYS A 38 -0.35 17.15 -4.53
N SER A 39 -1.04 17.88 -5.42
CA SER A 39 -2.49 18.06 -5.32
C SER A 39 -3.22 16.73 -5.43
N PHE A 40 -4.40 16.65 -4.83
CA PHE A 40 -5.23 15.46 -4.92
C PHE A 40 -5.57 15.12 -6.38
N GLU A 41 -5.93 16.11 -7.20
CA GLU A 41 -6.25 15.91 -8.62
C GLU A 41 -5.06 15.33 -9.39
N ASN A 42 -3.84 15.83 -9.11
CA ASN A 42 -2.65 15.31 -9.76
C ASN A 42 -2.34 13.87 -9.29
N MET A 43 -2.38 13.60 -7.98
CA MET A 43 -2.16 12.25 -7.46
C MET A 43 -3.23 11.27 -7.93
N TYR A 44 -4.48 11.72 -8.01
CA TYR A 44 -5.61 10.98 -8.56
C TYR A 44 -5.34 10.58 -10.01
N LYS A 45 -5.01 11.56 -10.85
CA LYS A 45 -4.66 11.32 -12.24
C LYS A 45 -3.43 10.40 -12.33
N VAL A 46 -2.39 10.61 -11.55
CA VAL A 46 -1.12 9.93 -11.80
C VAL A 46 -1.13 8.47 -11.35
N TYR A 47 -1.63 8.14 -10.16
CA TYR A 47 -1.58 6.75 -9.67
C TYR A 47 -2.83 6.26 -8.92
N LEU A 48 -3.62 7.10 -8.24
CA LEU A 48 -4.77 6.58 -7.50
C LEU A 48 -5.84 6.04 -8.45
N LYS A 49 -6.14 6.73 -9.56
CA LYS A 49 -7.08 6.22 -10.56
C LYS A 49 -6.66 4.84 -11.09
N PRO A 50 -5.41 4.65 -11.58
CA PRO A 50 -4.93 3.30 -11.92
C PRO A 50 -5.04 2.28 -10.78
N LEU A 51 -4.71 2.65 -9.54
CA LEU A 51 -4.83 1.77 -8.37
C LEU A 51 -6.27 1.28 -8.21
N PHE A 52 -7.23 2.20 -8.11
CA PHE A 52 -8.65 1.86 -7.91
C PHE A 52 -9.28 1.18 -9.14
N GLU A 53 -8.81 1.43 -10.37
CA GLU A 53 -9.35 0.77 -11.56
C GLU A 53 -8.74 -0.62 -11.84
N CYS A 54 -7.54 -0.91 -11.34
CA CYS A 54 -6.85 -2.17 -11.61
C CYS A 54 -6.99 -3.22 -10.51
N PHE A 55 -6.90 -2.84 -9.23
CA PHE A 55 -7.04 -3.80 -8.13
C PHE A 55 -8.49 -4.25 -8.00
N GLN A 56 -8.72 -5.56 -8.00
CA GLN A 56 -10.07 -6.13 -7.96
C GLN A 56 -10.64 -6.17 -6.54
N GLN A 57 -9.79 -6.17 -5.51
CA GLN A 57 -10.17 -6.29 -4.11
C GLN A 57 -9.23 -5.46 -3.23
N ILE A 58 -9.65 -4.22 -2.94
CA ILE A 58 -8.99 -3.28 -2.04
C ILE A 58 -9.66 -3.38 -0.68
N ILE A 59 -8.89 -3.71 0.36
CA ILE A 59 -9.38 -3.77 1.73
C ILE A 59 -8.77 -2.61 2.51
N ILE A 60 -9.60 -1.87 3.23
CA ILE A 60 -9.19 -0.73 4.06
C ILE A 60 -9.73 -0.94 5.46
N HIS A 61 -8.86 -0.93 6.47
CA HIS A 61 -9.32 -0.99 7.87
C HIS A 61 -9.96 0.35 8.27
N GLU A 62 -10.98 0.34 9.13
CA GLU A 62 -11.71 1.55 9.56
C GLU A 62 -10.79 2.63 10.14
N MET A 63 -9.74 2.19 10.85
CA MET A 63 -8.71 3.05 11.43
C MET A 63 -7.97 3.82 10.34
N VAL A 64 -7.54 3.12 9.29
CA VAL A 64 -6.95 3.72 8.09
C VAL A 64 -7.94 4.65 7.40
N TYR A 65 -9.20 4.22 7.21
CA TYR A 65 -10.23 5.04 6.59
C TYR A 65 -10.44 6.36 7.36
N ASN A 66 -10.43 6.31 8.70
CA ASN A 66 -10.63 7.49 9.54
C ASN A 66 -9.48 8.50 9.43
N GLU A 67 -8.26 8.04 9.16
CA GLU A 67 -7.06 8.87 8.95
C GLU A 67 -7.05 9.57 7.59
N LEU A 68 -7.82 9.08 6.61
CA LEU A 68 -7.88 9.68 5.29
C LEU A 68 -8.46 11.11 5.34
N ASP A 69 -7.89 11.98 4.49
CA ASP A 69 -8.48 13.29 4.22
C ASP A 69 -9.81 13.20 3.45
N GLU A 70 -10.52 14.32 3.39
CA GLU A 70 -11.86 14.41 2.81
C GLU A 70 -11.92 14.06 1.32
N ASP A 71 -10.92 14.45 0.53
CA ASP A 71 -10.88 14.12 -0.91
C ASP A 71 -10.67 12.63 -1.14
N THR A 72 -9.79 12.04 -0.34
CA THR A 72 -9.44 10.62 -0.41
C THR A 72 -10.57 9.75 0.10
N LYS A 73 -11.27 10.16 1.17
CA LYS A 73 -12.52 9.51 1.63
C LYS A 73 -13.58 9.51 0.54
N ARG A 74 -13.84 10.66 -0.09
CA ARG A 74 -14.77 10.75 -1.23
C ARG A 74 -14.40 9.79 -2.35
N LEU A 75 -13.11 9.68 -2.68
CA LEU A 75 -12.65 8.72 -3.69
C LEU A 75 -12.90 7.27 -3.26
N VAL A 76 -12.53 6.91 -2.03
CA VAL A 76 -12.78 5.58 -1.47
C VAL A 76 -14.27 5.23 -1.52
N ASP A 77 -15.15 6.16 -1.11
CA ASP A 77 -16.60 5.97 -1.12
C ASP A 77 -17.16 5.74 -2.54
N LEU A 78 -16.57 6.33 -3.58
CA LEU A 78 -16.97 6.07 -4.97
C LEU A 78 -16.72 4.62 -5.43
N TYR A 79 -15.76 3.94 -4.81
CA TYR A 79 -15.38 2.55 -5.12
C TYR A 79 -15.86 1.53 -4.07
N LYS A 80 -16.41 2.01 -2.95
CA LYS A 80 -16.99 1.18 -1.89
C LYS A 80 -18.10 0.29 -2.44
N GLY A 81 -18.02 -1.01 -2.12
CA GLY A 81 -18.96 -2.03 -2.61
C GLY A 81 -18.78 -2.44 -4.08
N LYS A 82 -17.88 -1.80 -4.83
CA LYS A 82 -17.48 -2.25 -6.18
C LYS A 82 -16.27 -3.18 -6.07
N ASN A 83 -15.15 -2.63 -5.63
CA ASN A 83 -13.90 -3.34 -5.39
C ASN A 83 -13.24 -2.91 -4.08
N VAL A 84 -13.78 -1.89 -3.37
CA VAL A 84 -13.30 -1.49 -2.05
C VAL A 84 -14.22 -2.02 -0.96
N THR A 85 -13.63 -2.64 0.05
CA THR A 85 -14.29 -3.08 1.28
C THR A 85 -13.64 -2.39 2.47
N ILE A 86 -14.46 -1.71 3.29
CA ILE A 86 -14.02 -1.16 4.57
C ILE A 86 -14.38 -2.18 5.66
N VAL A 87 -13.40 -2.55 6.47
CA VAL A 87 -13.52 -3.55 7.55
C VAL A 87 -13.17 -2.93 8.89
N ASP A 88 -13.65 -3.51 9.99
CA ASP A 88 -13.32 -3.09 11.35
C ASP A 88 -12.77 -4.28 12.18
N GLU A 89 -12.26 -4.00 13.37
CA GLU A 89 -11.72 -5.01 14.27
C GLU A 89 -12.80 -5.99 14.78
N GLY A 90 -14.09 -5.63 14.69
CA GLY A 90 -15.20 -6.45 15.18
C GLY A 90 -15.19 -6.69 16.69
N GLY A 91 -14.39 -5.94 17.45
CA GLY A 91 -14.16 -6.16 18.87
C GLY A 91 -13.45 -7.48 19.18
N LEU A 92 -12.61 -7.97 18.26
CA LEU A 92 -11.81 -9.19 18.43
C LEU A 92 -10.74 -9.06 19.53
N TYR A 93 -10.16 -7.87 19.71
CA TYR A 93 -9.12 -7.68 20.71
C TYR A 93 -9.60 -7.98 22.14
N GLY A 94 -8.88 -8.85 22.85
CA GLY A 94 -9.22 -9.33 24.18
C GLY A 94 -10.32 -10.39 24.22
N LYS A 95 -10.93 -10.73 23.07
CA LYS A 95 -11.95 -11.79 22.95
C LYS A 95 -11.47 -12.98 22.13
N ASP A 96 -10.85 -12.71 20.98
CA ASP A 96 -10.21 -13.71 20.14
C ASP A 96 -8.72 -13.83 20.53
N PRO A 97 -8.27 -14.98 21.05
CA PRO A 97 -6.89 -15.16 21.46
C PRO A 97 -5.87 -15.04 20.32
N GLN A 98 -6.21 -15.51 19.11
CA GLN A 98 -5.31 -15.46 17.96
C GLN A 98 -5.11 -14.02 17.51
N TYR A 99 -6.20 -13.27 17.31
CA TYR A 99 -6.12 -11.86 16.96
C TYR A 99 -5.37 -11.06 18.02
N THR A 100 -5.63 -11.33 19.31
CA THR A 100 -4.99 -10.62 20.42
C THR A 100 -3.48 -10.87 20.45
N THR A 101 -3.03 -12.10 20.19
CA THR A 101 -1.60 -12.43 20.08
C THR A 101 -0.95 -11.69 18.93
N ILE A 102 -1.52 -11.77 17.72
CA ILE A 102 -1.01 -11.08 16.53
C ILE A 102 -0.91 -9.58 16.79
N PHE A 103 -1.99 -8.98 17.29
CA PHE A 103 -2.05 -7.54 17.59
C PHE A 103 -0.95 -7.14 18.58
N ASN A 104 -0.77 -7.90 19.66
CA ASN A 104 0.23 -7.58 20.67
C ASN A 104 1.66 -7.80 20.16
N ALA A 105 1.91 -8.79 19.31
CA ALA A 105 3.22 -9.01 18.70
C ALA A 105 3.64 -7.79 17.85
N ILE A 106 2.72 -7.30 17.02
CA ILE A 106 2.93 -6.10 16.19
C ILE A 106 3.07 -4.86 17.07
N ALA A 107 2.13 -4.64 17.99
CA ALA A 107 2.08 -3.44 18.82
C ALA A 107 3.31 -3.29 19.73
N ASN A 108 3.80 -4.39 20.31
CA ASN A 108 4.95 -4.38 21.21
C ASN A 108 6.30 -4.49 20.49
N HIS A 109 6.30 -4.60 19.16
CA HIS A 109 7.54 -4.65 18.39
C HIS A 109 8.35 -3.37 18.61
N GLU A 110 9.67 -3.48 18.74
CA GLU A 110 10.54 -2.35 19.16
C GLU A 110 10.52 -1.15 18.21
N ARG A 111 10.19 -1.39 16.94
CA ARG A 111 10.05 -0.37 15.88
C ARG A 111 8.68 0.30 15.85
N VAL A 112 7.70 -0.27 16.55
CA VAL A 112 6.30 0.17 16.58
C VAL A 112 5.99 0.81 17.94
N MET A 113 6.20 0.08 19.04
CA MET A 113 5.95 0.54 20.41
C MET A 113 4.58 1.22 20.58
N TYR A 114 3.55 0.61 20.01
CA TYR A 114 2.20 1.15 19.95
C TYR A 114 1.49 1.02 21.31
N THR A 115 1.01 2.15 21.83
CA THR A 115 0.10 2.17 22.98
C THR A 115 -1.34 2.38 22.50
N ARG A 116 -2.23 1.43 22.84
CA ARG A 116 -3.62 1.45 22.38
C ARG A 116 -4.34 2.75 22.73
N GLY A 117 -4.84 3.44 21.71
CA GLY A 117 -5.61 4.68 21.83
C GLY A 117 -4.82 5.98 21.74
N ASN A 118 -3.48 5.97 21.77
CA ASN A 118 -2.67 7.19 21.90
C ASN A 118 -1.45 7.30 20.95
N SER A 119 -1.29 6.40 19.96
CA SER A 119 -0.17 6.49 18.98
C SER A 119 -0.62 6.92 17.59
N LYS A 120 0.36 7.31 16.77
CA LYS A 120 0.22 7.62 15.34
C LYS A 120 0.06 6.37 14.48
N ASP A 121 0.60 5.23 14.91
CA ASP A 121 0.66 4.00 14.10
C ASP A 121 -0.61 3.13 14.21
N ARG A 122 -1.77 3.78 14.41
CA ARG A 122 -3.05 3.08 14.63
C ARG A 122 -3.51 2.40 13.36
N GLY A 123 -3.41 3.07 12.21
CA GLY A 123 -3.72 2.49 10.91
C GLY A 123 -2.96 1.18 10.68
N GLU A 124 -1.63 1.22 10.82
CA GLU A 124 -0.72 0.12 10.53
C GLU A 124 -0.95 -1.09 11.44
N VAL A 125 -1.00 -0.89 12.77
CA VAL A 125 -1.13 -2.01 13.72
C VAL A 125 -2.45 -2.75 13.52
N TYR A 126 -3.56 -2.02 13.42
CA TYR A 126 -4.87 -2.65 13.27
C TYR A 126 -5.02 -3.34 11.92
N SER A 127 -4.54 -2.70 10.85
CA SER A 127 -4.65 -3.24 9.50
C SER A 127 -3.76 -4.49 9.34
N LEU A 128 -2.50 -4.48 9.78
CA LEU A 128 -1.64 -5.67 9.76
C LEU A 128 -2.21 -6.82 10.59
N ALA A 129 -2.69 -6.54 11.81
CA ALA A 129 -3.29 -7.56 12.66
C ALA A 129 -4.53 -8.18 12.00
N TYR A 130 -5.39 -7.34 11.41
CA TYR A 130 -6.56 -7.80 10.67
C TYR A 130 -6.16 -8.64 9.46
N ALA A 131 -5.16 -8.20 8.68
CA ALA A 131 -4.70 -8.89 7.48
C ALA A 131 -4.17 -10.29 7.82
N ALA A 132 -3.28 -10.40 8.80
CA ALA A 132 -2.73 -11.67 9.25
C ALA A 132 -3.82 -12.61 9.80
N HIS A 133 -4.70 -12.11 10.66
CA HIS A 133 -5.79 -12.91 11.23
C HIS A 133 -6.76 -13.45 10.16
N ASN A 134 -7.09 -12.64 9.15
CA ASN A 134 -8.05 -12.99 8.10
C ASN A 134 -7.40 -13.61 6.84
N LYS A 135 -6.09 -13.93 6.90
CA LYS A 135 -5.34 -14.54 5.78
C LYS A 135 -5.37 -13.69 4.50
N ILE A 136 -5.27 -12.38 4.67
CA ILE A 136 -5.06 -11.43 3.59
C ILE A 136 -3.55 -11.32 3.40
N ASN A 137 -3.03 -12.09 2.44
CA ASN A 137 -1.60 -12.32 2.26
C ASN A 137 -0.84 -11.13 1.65
N TYR A 138 -1.50 -10.01 1.36
CA TYR A 138 -0.88 -8.85 0.71
C TYR A 138 -1.25 -7.57 1.45
N PHE A 139 -0.23 -6.82 1.85
CA PHE A 139 -0.37 -5.56 2.56
C PHE A 139 0.42 -4.46 1.86
N SER A 140 -0.22 -3.38 1.45
CA SER A 140 0.44 -2.28 0.75
C SER A 140 0.70 -1.11 1.67
N SER A 141 1.99 -0.75 1.79
CA SER A 141 2.47 0.39 2.56
C SER A 141 3.70 1.01 1.91
N LYS A 142 3.88 2.31 2.15
CA LYS A 142 5.10 3.05 1.80
C LYS A 142 6.13 3.01 2.93
N GLU A 143 5.74 2.58 4.12
CA GLU A 143 6.60 2.67 5.30
C GLU A 143 7.59 1.52 5.43
N VAL A 144 8.85 1.91 5.68
CA VAL A 144 9.98 0.99 5.87
C VAL A 144 9.71 0.06 7.05
N MET A 145 9.12 0.60 8.11
CA MET A 145 8.83 -0.11 9.35
C MET A 145 7.93 -1.32 9.10
N VAL A 146 6.88 -1.18 8.28
CA VAL A 146 5.97 -2.28 7.91
C VAL A 146 6.70 -3.44 7.25
N ASP A 147 7.62 -3.13 6.33
CA ASP A 147 8.40 -4.14 5.61
C ASP A 147 9.40 -4.85 6.52
N LEU A 148 9.99 -4.15 7.49
CA LEU A 148 10.89 -4.75 8.48
C LEU A 148 10.14 -5.68 9.43
N ILE A 149 9.01 -5.25 9.99
CA ILE A 149 8.26 -6.08 10.94
C ILE A 149 7.64 -7.31 10.28
N ALA A 150 7.24 -7.21 9.00
CA ALA A 150 6.73 -8.36 8.25
C ALA A 150 7.82 -9.43 8.01
N GLU A 151 9.09 -9.04 8.02
CA GLU A 151 10.23 -9.97 7.93
C GLU A 151 10.66 -10.53 9.30
N GLU A 152 10.43 -9.78 10.38
CA GLU A 152 10.89 -10.09 11.74
C GLU A 152 9.86 -10.90 12.56
N LEU A 153 8.56 -10.68 12.36
CA LEU A 153 7.48 -11.29 13.15
C LEU A 153 6.94 -12.59 12.51
N GLU A 154 6.91 -13.67 13.29
CA GLU A 154 6.38 -14.96 12.83
C GLU A 154 4.89 -14.90 12.48
N GLU A 155 4.13 -14.06 13.18
CA GLU A 155 2.70 -13.82 12.96
C GLU A 155 2.41 -13.18 11.59
N LEU A 156 3.41 -12.59 10.94
CA LEU A 156 3.30 -11.93 9.64
C LEU A 156 3.93 -12.73 8.50
N ASN A 157 4.41 -13.96 8.74
CA ASN A 157 5.11 -14.77 7.73
C ASN A 157 4.35 -14.96 6.41
N ASP A 158 3.02 -15.00 6.46
CA ASP A 158 2.15 -15.17 5.29
C ASP A 158 1.74 -13.83 4.62
N VAL A 159 2.15 -12.69 5.20
CA VAL A 159 1.85 -11.34 4.70
C VAL A 159 3.03 -10.82 3.88
N GLU A 160 2.81 -10.68 2.57
CA GLU A 160 3.76 -10.04 1.66
C GLU A 160 3.49 -8.54 1.54
N VAL A 161 4.52 -7.73 1.74
CA VAL A 161 4.41 -6.27 1.61
C VAL A 161 4.50 -5.85 0.14
N VAL A 162 3.45 -5.18 -0.33
CA VAL A 162 3.35 -4.56 -1.66
C VAL A 162 3.76 -3.09 -1.55
N THR A 163 5.04 -2.84 -1.79
CA THR A 163 5.64 -1.50 -1.72
C THR A 163 5.14 -0.55 -2.81
N PHE A 164 5.28 0.76 -2.57
CA PHE A 164 4.73 1.79 -3.45
C PHE A 164 5.27 1.78 -4.89
N ASP A 165 6.48 1.27 -5.13
CA ASP A 165 7.02 1.11 -6.49
C ASP A 165 6.13 0.19 -7.36
N VAL A 166 5.52 -0.84 -6.78
CA VAL A 166 4.62 -1.76 -7.49
C VAL A 166 3.34 -1.03 -7.92
N VAL A 167 2.82 -0.13 -7.08
CA VAL A 167 1.68 0.74 -7.41
C VAL A 167 2.03 1.67 -8.58
N LEU A 168 3.25 2.23 -8.60
CA LEU A 168 3.70 3.09 -9.70
C LEU A 168 3.95 2.31 -11.00
N LEU A 169 4.45 1.07 -10.90
CA LEU A 169 4.55 0.17 -12.05
C LEU A 169 3.16 -0.11 -12.65
N LEU A 170 2.18 -0.40 -11.81
CA LEU A 170 0.80 -0.63 -12.22
C LEU A 170 0.23 0.60 -12.93
N ALA A 171 0.44 1.80 -12.37
CA ALA A 171 0.02 3.05 -12.98
C ALA A 171 0.69 3.30 -14.35
N TYR A 172 1.98 3.01 -14.46
CA TYR A 172 2.69 3.10 -15.73
C TYR A 172 2.09 2.17 -16.79
N ILE A 173 1.84 0.91 -16.45
CA ILE A 173 1.27 -0.09 -17.36
C ILE A 173 -0.15 0.27 -17.76
N TYR A 174 -0.97 0.74 -16.82
CA TYR A 174 -2.33 1.21 -17.06
C TYR A 174 -2.36 2.27 -18.17
N TYR A 175 -1.51 3.30 -18.08
CA TYR A 175 -1.46 4.37 -19.07
C TYR A 175 -0.87 3.90 -20.39
N ALA A 176 0.23 3.14 -20.35
CA ALA A 176 0.85 2.58 -21.55
C ALA A 176 -0.12 1.70 -22.35
N SER A 177 -0.97 0.90 -21.68
CA SER A 177 -1.98 0.06 -22.35
C SER A 177 -3.04 0.86 -23.11
N LYS A 178 -3.23 2.14 -22.76
CA LYS A 178 -4.16 3.07 -23.40
C LYS A 178 -3.48 3.99 -24.43
N GLY A 179 -2.18 3.79 -24.68
CA GLY A 179 -1.39 4.69 -25.52
C GLY A 179 -1.20 6.09 -24.93
N ASP A 180 -1.46 6.28 -23.63
CA ASP A 180 -1.33 7.57 -22.95
C ASP A 180 0.05 7.67 -22.27
N ASN A 181 0.81 8.69 -22.62
CA ASN A 181 2.12 8.98 -22.04
C ASN A 181 2.16 10.30 -21.25
N SER A 182 1.00 10.96 -21.08
CA SER A 182 0.90 12.29 -20.47
C SER A 182 1.37 12.32 -19.02
N ASN A 183 1.25 11.21 -18.30
CA ASN A 183 1.66 11.09 -16.90
C ASN A 183 3.11 10.59 -16.71
N ASN A 184 3.85 10.27 -17.78
CA ASN A 184 5.19 9.66 -17.67
C ASN A 184 6.19 10.52 -16.89
N LYS A 185 6.15 11.85 -17.06
CA LYS A 185 7.04 12.75 -16.32
C LYS A 185 6.70 12.76 -14.83
N ALA A 186 5.42 12.80 -14.49
CA ALA A 186 4.94 12.79 -13.11
C ALA A 186 5.28 11.46 -12.42
N LEU A 187 4.99 10.31 -13.06
CA LEU A 187 5.34 8.99 -12.53
C LEU A 187 6.83 8.84 -12.24
N LYS A 188 7.70 9.29 -13.14
CA LYS A 188 9.16 9.29 -12.91
C LYS A 188 9.55 10.14 -11.71
N SER A 189 8.93 11.31 -11.55
CA SER A 189 9.21 12.20 -10.43
C SER A 189 8.74 11.61 -9.10
N ILE A 190 7.54 11.02 -9.07
CA ILE A 190 6.98 10.37 -7.89
C ILE A 190 7.83 9.17 -7.49
N TYR A 191 8.22 8.32 -8.44
CA TYR A 191 9.11 7.18 -8.19
C TYR A 191 10.43 7.63 -7.56
N LYS A 192 11.09 8.65 -8.13
CA LYS A 192 12.35 9.16 -7.59
C LYS A 192 12.18 9.73 -6.17
N ARG A 193 11.08 10.44 -5.91
CA ARG A 193 10.86 11.15 -4.63
C ARG A 193 10.40 10.22 -3.51
N TYR A 194 9.50 9.28 -3.80
CA TYR A 194 8.78 8.51 -2.79
C TYR A 194 9.19 7.03 -2.72
N CYS A 195 10.01 6.56 -3.65
CA CYS A 195 10.56 5.20 -3.60
C CYS A 195 12.05 5.16 -3.23
N GLU A 196 12.66 6.27 -2.79
CA GLU A 196 14.11 6.32 -2.51
C GLU A 196 14.55 5.25 -1.50
N ASP A 197 13.80 5.06 -0.41
CA ASP A 197 14.11 4.03 0.58
C ASP A 197 14.04 2.61 -0.03
N VAL A 198 12.91 2.27 -0.64
CA VAL A 198 12.70 0.93 -1.21
C VAL A 198 13.71 0.65 -2.33
N ILE A 199 14.08 1.66 -3.13
CA ILE A 199 15.16 1.56 -4.13
C ILE A 199 16.47 1.09 -3.48
N LYS A 200 16.88 1.71 -2.36
CA LYS A 200 18.10 1.35 -1.64
C LYS A 200 17.98 -0.04 -1.01
N ARG A 201 16.92 -0.28 -0.27
CA ARG A 201 16.72 -1.47 0.56
C ARG A 201 16.50 -2.73 -0.27
N HIS A 202 15.66 -2.65 -1.29
CA HIS A 202 15.36 -3.77 -2.19
C HIS A 202 16.32 -3.86 -3.39
N LYS A 203 17.24 -2.90 -3.53
CA LYS A 203 18.17 -2.80 -4.68
C LYS A 203 17.39 -2.74 -6.00
N LEU A 204 16.40 -1.85 -6.08
CA LEU A 204 15.64 -1.58 -7.29
C LEU A 204 16.45 -0.66 -8.22
N PRO A 205 16.15 -0.63 -9.53
CA PRO A 205 16.70 0.38 -10.42
C PRO A 205 16.36 1.81 -9.99
N VAL A 206 17.30 2.72 -10.20
CA VAL A 206 17.20 4.12 -9.72
C VAL A 206 16.17 4.92 -10.50
N THR A 207 15.91 4.55 -11.76
CA THR A 207 14.90 5.21 -12.58
C THR A 207 13.69 4.32 -12.83
N LEU A 208 12.50 4.93 -12.91
CA LEU A 208 11.27 4.20 -13.25
C LEU A 208 11.38 3.46 -14.60
N LYS A 209 12.10 4.02 -15.58
CA LYS A 209 12.27 3.38 -16.89
C LYS A 209 13.02 2.06 -16.76
N GLU A 210 14.14 2.05 -16.03
CA GLU A 210 14.90 0.84 -15.78
C GLU A 210 14.12 -0.16 -14.91
N TYR A 211 13.35 0.35 -13.94
CA TYR A 211 12.49 -0.48 -13.10
C TYR A 211 11.39 -1.19 -13.91
N VAL A 212 10.73 -0.49 -14.83
CA VAL A 212 9.76 -1.10 -15.76
C VAL A 212 10.43 -2.19 -16.59
N VAL A 213 11.60 -1.92 -17.19
CA VAL A 213 12.34 -2.92 -17.98
C VAL A 213 12.67 -4.15 -17.13
N ALA A 214 13.24 -3.94 -15.93
CA ALA A 214 13.59 -5.01 -15.01
C ALA A 214 12.37 -5.82 -14.54
N SER A 215 11.20 -5.19 -14.49
CA SER A 215 9.95 -5.79 -14.03
C SER A 215 9.15 -6.51 -15.12
N THR A 216 9.53 -6.35 -16.40
CA THR A 216 8.79 -6.91 -17.56
C THR A 216 8.46 -8.39 -17.39
N LYS A 217 9.41 -9.19 -16.89
CA LYS A 217 9.24 -10.64 -16.66
C LYS A 217 8.22 -11.01 -15.58
N TYR A 218 7.77 -10.05 -14.77
CA TYR A 218 6.81 -10.26 -13.68
C TYR A 218 5.42 -9.68 -13.98
N ILE A 219 5.21 -9.08 -15.16
CA ILE A 219 3.93 -8.43 -15.48
C ILE A 219 2.85 -9.43 -15.91
N GLY A 220 3.20 -10.37 -16.80
CA GLY A 220 2.22 -11.13 -17.60
C GLY A 220 2.00 -12.59 -17.24
N ASN A 221 2.87 -13.19 -16.41
CA ASN A 221 2.79 -14.61 -16.06
C ASN A 221 1.60 -14.93 -15.14
#